data_AF-A0A8T4EQD8-F1
#
_entry.id   AF-A0A8T4EQD8-F1
#
_cell.length_a   1.000
_cell.length_b   1.000
_cell.length_c   1.000
_cell.angle_alpha   90.00
_cell.angle_beta   90.00
_cell.angle_gamma   90.00
#
_symmetry.space_group_name_H-M   'P 1'
#
loop_
_entity.id
_entity.type
_entity.pdbx_description
1 polymer ?
#
loop_
_entity_poly.entity_id
_entity_poly.type
_entity_poly.pdbx_seq_one_letter_code
_entity_poly.pdbx_strand_id
1 'polypeptide(L)'
;MDFEKFIDIDIIEFLDEQALAQAEKSAEVREEEFDLYEITQDYTLNITKALKEGNLKKAQEIFEDVKSKYNKAPADSLNKKRLYIIMEEIFEKIKDYESQEEGKKNLFETIREYEETGLFATPGQAEKKAPETIGLLLSTIHIKEKELEKITTKQTLNHYDFARAIQRYRQLKELIKRIPAEHEQEKAKSYESALTWYYTIKKLKERLDKEEESKIKEEAAKEQQDERPIEEKLAEVRRIKEEIIQSHMRIVELVRKKELQASIEEYRKLKALCEEFPYEMEAEKTALLADALSMYESIKRLKQELAKEGKEKKEAHEQEQAQEEKEQAAKQQIISKISKVRECLSKQDSEGAAREYNEIREMFRGYREGSLEEKKELFDQIMKAHQDIRKLHEEAKKKSSPGNEKKTEGIQEKLNHVQELIDSEQVDEATQLLLEAKHQIEMLPHDAFDDKYSFTKQAEAAEHKLLFLKNMHRIAAPIGAR
;
A
#
# COMPACT_ATOMS: atom_id res chain seq x y z
N MET A 1 29.43 51.05 -2.74
CA MET A 1 28.84 50.58 -1.48
C MET A 1 29.83 49.60 -0.89
N ASP A 2 30.20 49.79 0.37
CA ASP A 2 31.08 48.85 1.09
C ASP A 2 30.38 47.51 1.28
N PHE A 3 31.09 46.43 1.02
CA PHE A 3 30.59 45.06 1.09
C PHE A 3 30.02 44.71 2.47
N GLU A 4 30.59 45.31 3.52
CA GLU A 4 30.07 45.21 4.90
C GLU A 4 28.67 45.81 5.04
N LYS A 5 28.38 46.94 4.39
CA LYS A 5 27.02 47.52 4.38
C LYS A 5 26.02 46.67 3.61
N PHE A 6 26.48 45.93 2.60
CA PHE A 6 25.60 45.02 1.85
C PHE A 6 25.23 43.81 2.70
N ILE A 7 26.21 43.21 3.39
CA ILE A 7 25.98 42.09 4.31
C ILE A 7 25.12 42.52 5.51
N ASP A 8 25.33 43.70 6.07
CA ASP A 8 24.51 44.19 7.18
C ASP A 8 23.04 44.40 6.76
N ILE A 9 22.79 44.90 5.54
CA ILE A 9 21.43 45.06 5.01
C ILE A 9 20.78 43.69 4.76
N ASP A 10 21.51 42.75 4.18
CA ASP A 10 21.01 41.40 3.83
C ASP A 10 20.73 40.56 5.09
N ILE A 11 21.57 40.70 6.13
CA ILE A 11 21.34 40.05 7.43
C ILE A 11 20.16 40.68 8.17
N ILE A 12 20.00 42.01 8.10
CA ILE A 12 18.85 42.70 8.72
C ILE A 12 17.55 42.32 8.00
N GLU A 13 17.52 42.30 6.66
CA GLU A 13 16.34 41.84 5.89
C GLU A 13 16.02 40.37 6.19
N PHE A 14 17.02 39.50 6.31
CA PHE A 14 16.80 38.09 6.66
C PHE A 14 16.27 37.91 8.10
N LEU A 15 16.74 38.71 9.05
CA LEU A 15 16.27 38.67 10.43
C LEU A 15 14.87 39.29 10.56
N ASP A 16 14.56 40.34 9.80
CA ASP A 16 13.23 40.95 9.74
C ASP A 16 12.22 40.02 9.03
N GLU A 17 12.62 39.27 8.00
CA GLU A 17 11.79 38.21 7.39
C GLU A 17 11.53 37.06 8.37
N GLN A 18 12.52 36.62 9.15
CA GLN A 18 12.30 35.62 10.19
C GLN A 18 11.41 36.13 11.33
N ALA A 19 11.56 37.40 11.72
CA ALA A 19 10.73 38.03 12.74
C ALA A 19 9.29 38.22 12.25
N LEU A 20 9.08 38.61 10.98
CA LEU A 20 7.76 38.69 10.35
C LEU A 20 7.12 37.31 10.19
N ALA A 21 7.86 36.29 9.76
CA ALA A 21 7.35 34.92 9.66
C ALA A 21 7.03 34.30 11.03
N GLN A 22 7.78 34.64 12.08
CA GLN A 22 7.44 34.26 13.45
C GLN A 22 6.25 35.07 13.98
N ALA A 23 6.14 36.35 13.66
CA ALA A 23 5.01 37.19 14.06
C ALA A 23 3.71 36.77 13.37
N GLU A 24 3.74 36.39 12.09
CA GLU A 24 2.60 35.82 11.36
C GLU A 24 2.19 34.45 11.94
N LYS A 25 3.15 33.56 12.21
CA LYS A 25 2.86 32.29 12.93
C LYS A 25 2.32 32.52 14.34
N SER A 26 2.77 33.56 15.02
CA SER A 26 2.27 33.93 16.35
C SER A 26 0.91 34.62 16.30
N ALA A 27 0.58 35.28 15.19
CA ALA A 27 -0.70 35.93 14.95
C ALA A 27 -1.79 34.90 14.55
N GLU A 28 -1.46 33.90 13.72
CA GLU A 28 -2.33 32.75 13.44
C GLU A 28 -2.69 32.00 14.73
N VAL A 29 -1.71 31.75 15.61
CA VAL A 29 -1.94 31.08 16.90
C VAL A 29 -2.78 31.95 17.87
N ARG A 30 -2.74 33.29 17.74
CA ARG A 30 -3.56 34.20 18.58
C ARG A 30 -5.00 34.37 18.09
N GLU A 31 -5.27 34.24 16.79
CA GLU A 31 -6.65 34.14 16.29
C GLU A 31 -7.28 32.77 16.64
N GLU A 32 -6.48 31.70 16.68
CA GLU A 32 -6.93 30.36 17.11
C GLU A 32 -7.33 30.28 18.60
N GLU A 33 -6.68 31.04 19.50
CA GLU A 33 -7.03 31.06 20.94
C GLU A 33 -8.35 31.80 21.25
N PHE A 34 -8.76 32.77 20.44
CA PHE A 34 -10.02 33.50 20.66
C PHE A 34 -11.25 32.69 20.18
N ASP A 35 -11.11 31.87 19.14
CA ASP A 35 -12.19 31.02 18.62
C ASP A 35 -12.44 29.74 19.43
N LEU A 36 -11.54 29.40 20.35
CA LEU A 36 -11.65 28.25 21.26
C LEU A 36 -12.67 28.45 22.39
N TYR A 37 -13.08 29.69 22.68
CA TYR A 37 -13.99 30.01 23.78
C TYR A 37 -15.48 30.04 23.40
N GLU A 38 -15.87 29.95 22.12
CA GLU A 38 -17.30 30.00 21.74
C GLU A 38 -18.02 28.64 21.74
N ILE A 39 -17.30 27.52 21.86
CA ILE A 39 -17.89 26.17 22.03
C ILE A 39 -17.70 25.70 23.48
N THR A 40 -18.15 26.49 24.45
CA THR A 40 -18.20 26.08 25.88
C THR A 40 -19.34 25.10 26.20
N GLN A 41 -20.20 24.79 25.23
CA GLN A 41 -21.32 23.86 25.41
C GLN A 41 -21.01 22.51 24.76
N ASP A 42 -20.91 21.48 25.60
CA ASP A 42 -20.71 20.10 25.18
C ASP A 42 -22.04 19.50 24.66
N TYR A 43 -22.35 19.81 23.40
CA TYR A 43 -23.56 19.36 22.72
C TYR A 43 -23.67 17.83 22.64
N THR A 44 -22.53 17.14 22.53
CA THR A 44 -22.45 15.68 22.45
C THR A 44 -22.84 15.01 23.78
N LEU A 45 -22.51 15.63 24.92
CA LEU A 45 -22.99 15.19 26.23
C LEU A 45 -24.50 15.44 26.39
N ASN A 46 -24.96 16.64 26.00
CA ASN A 46 -26.36 17.05 26.14
C ASN A 46 -27.32 16.19 25.30
N ILE A 47 -26.93 15.84 24.07
CA ILE A 47 -27.74 14.94 23.23
C ILE A 47 -27.83 13.54 23.84
N THR A 48 -26.71 13.01 24.34
CA THR A 48 -26.65 11.68 24.96
C THR A 48 -27.55 11.62 26.19
N LYS A 49 -27.60 12.71 26.98
CA LYS A 49 -28.50 12.82 28.14
C LYS A 49 -29.96 12.92 27.72
N ALA A 50 -30.29 13.74 26.72
CA ALA A 50 -31.67 13.89 26.21
C ALA A 50 -32.23 12.57 25.63
N LEU A 51 -31.41 11.82 24.89
CA LEU A 51 -31.77 10.52 24.33
C LEU A 51 -31.93 9.46 25.43
N LYS A 52 -31.04 9.42 26.45
CA LYS A 52 -31.21 8.53 27.62
C LYS A 52 -32.48 8.82 28.44
N GLU A 53 -32.92 10.07 28.46
CA GLU A 53 -34.17 10.51 29.11
C GLU A 53 -35.42 10.29 28.24
N GLY A 54 -35.28 9.74 27.01
CA GLY A 54 -36.37 9.52 26.07
C GLY A 54 -37.01 10.80 25.53
N ASN A 55 -36.32 11.92 25.61
CA ASN A 55 -36.86 13.23 25.28
C ASN A 55 -36.40 13.69 23.88
N LEU A 56 -37.05 13.15 22.85
CA LEU A 56 -36.72 13.40 21.44
C LEU A 56 -36.89 14.86 21.04
N LYS A 57 -37.84 15.58 21.64
CA LYS A 57 -38.04 17.02 21.40
C LYS A 57 -36.82 17.83 21.86
N LYS A 58 -36.28 17.51 23.04
CA LYS A 58 -35.06 18.16 23.56
C LYS A 58 -33.82 17.82 22.74
N ALA A 59 -33.76 16.61 22.19
CA ALA A 59 -32.71 16.21 21.25
C ALA A 59 -32.78 16.99 19.92
N GLN A 60 -33.97 17.22 19.39
CA GLN A 60 -34.20 18.05 18.20
C GLN A 60 -33.87 19.54 18.44
N GLU A 61 -34.22 20.07 19.61
CA GLU A 61 -33.86 21.46 20.00
C GLU A 61 -32.33 21.64 20.04
N ILE A 62 -31.59 20.65 20.54
CA ILE A 62 -30.12 20.64 20.55
C ILE A 62 -29.56 20.62 19.12
N PHE A 63 -30.11 19.79 18.23
CA PHE A 63 -29.67 19.71 16.83
C PHE A 63 -29.91 21.02 16.06
N GLU A 64 -31.09 21.62 16.19
CA GLU A 64 -31.41 22.88 15.53
C GLU A 64 -30.58 24.06 16.07
N ASP A 65 -30.18 24.04 17.35
CA ASP A 65 -29.24 25.04 17.89
C ASP A 65 -27.85 24.93 17.23
N VAL A 66 -27.30 23.71 17.12
CA VAL A 66 -26.00 23.47 16.45
C VAL A 66 -26.07 23.83 14.97
N LYS A 67 -27.16 23.49 14.27
CA LYS A 67 -27.40 23.83 12.87
C LYS A 67 -27.53 25.34 12.65
N SER A 68 -28.20 26.05 13.56
CA SER A 68 -28.30 27.51 13.52
C SER A 68 -26.93 28.16 13.67
N LYS A 69 -26.08 27.66 14.58
CA LYS A 69 -24.70 28.11 14.75
C LYS A 69 -23.83 27.79 13.54
N TYR A 70 -23.97 26.60 12.96
CA TYR A 70 -23.27 26.20 11.73
C TYR A 70 -23.59 27.12 10.53
N ASN A 71 -24.87 27.48 10.36
CA ASN A 71 -25.31 28.36 9.27
C ASN A 71 -24.82 29.80 9.44
N LYS A 72 -24.64 30.26 10.67
CA LYS A 72 -24.11 31.60 10.99
C LYS A 72 -22.58 31.68 10.91
N ALA A 73 -21.88 30.54 10.96
CA ALA A 73 -20.43 30.50 10.92
C ALA A 73 -19.86 30.83 9.51
N PRO A 74 -18.75 31.59 9.42
CA PRO A 74 -18.07 31.90 8.15
C PRO A 74 -17.66 30.63 7.40
N ALA A 75 -17.75 30.65 6.06
CA ALA A 75 -17.60 29.47 5.20
C ALA A 75 -16.28 28.71 5.39
N ASP A 76 -15.18 29.43 5.63
CA ASP A 76 -13.83 28.84 5.77
C ASP A 76 -13.36 28.72 7.22
N SER A 77 -14.22 29.01 8.21
CA SER A 77 -13.83 28.93 9.63
C SER A 77 -13.67 27.48 10.10
N LEU A 78 -12.65 27.23 10.93
CA LEU A 78 -12.47 25.96 11.63
C LEU A 78 -13.69 25.62 12.51
N ASN A 79 -14.34 26.65 13.07
CA ASN A 79 -15.57 26.51 13.84
C ASN A 79 -16.72 25.94 13.01
N LYS A 80 -16.86 26.31 11.73
CA LYS A 80 -17.86 25.71 10.84
C LYS A 80 -17.61 24.23 10.59
N LYS A 81 -16.34 23.84 10.40
CA LYS A 81 -15.95 22.42 10.24
C LYS A 81 -16.19 21.62 11.53
N ARG A 82 -15.89 22.18 12.70
CA ARG A 82 -16.17 21.55 14.01
C ARG A 82 -17.68 21.41 14.27
N LEU A 83 -18.45 22.45 14.01
CA LEU A 83 -19.92 22.41 14.14
C LEU A 83 -20.54 21.40 13.18
N TYR A 84 -19.97 21.22 11.99
CA TYR A 84 -20.38 20.16 11.07
C TYR A 84 -20.14 18.76 11.64
N ILE A 85 -18.95 18.50 12.20
CA ILE A 85 -18.63 17.22 12.85
C ILE A 85 -19.57 16.94 14.02
N ILE A 86 -19.80 17.93 14.90
CA ILE A 86 -20.74 17.81 16.03
C ILE A 86 -22.17 17.54 15.53
N MET A 87 -22.58 18.20 14.45
CA MET A 87 -23.90 18.00 13.83
C MET A 87 -24.05 16.58 13.25
N GLU A 88 -23.01 16.04 12.60
CA GLU A 88 -22.99 14.64 12.14
C GLU A 88 -23.06 13.66 13.31
N GLU A 89 -22.27 13.86 14.38
CA GLU A 89 -22.30 13.00 15.58
C GLU A 89 -23.67 13.00 16.27
N ILE A 90 -24.31 14.17 16.38
CA ILE A 90 -25.67 14.29 16.94
C ILE A 90 -26.67 13.55 16.05
N PHE A 91 -26.56 13.70 14.73
CA PHE A 91 -27.44 13.03 13.77
C PHE A 91 -27.31 11.51 13.85
N GLU A 92 -26.08 10.98 13.91
CA GLU A 92 -25.84 9.54 14.10
C GLU A 92 -26.44 9.02 15.40
N LYS A 93 -26.29 9.76 16.52
CA LYS A 93 -26.88 9.36 17.81
C LYS A 93 -28.41 9.37 17.81
N ILE A 94 -29.03 10.35 17.15
CA ILE A 94 -30.49 10.38 16.99
C ILE A 94 -30.94 9.21 16.13
N LYS A 95 -30.24 8.95 15.01
CA LYS A 95 -30.52 7.84 14.10
C LYS A 95 -30.36 6.47 14.78
N ASP A 96 -29.34 6.30 15.61
CA ASP A 96 -29.13 5.07 16.38
C ASP A 96 -30.23 4.88 17.42
N TYR A 97 -30.63 5.95 18.12
CA TYR A 97 -31.74 5.93 19.06
C TYR A 97 -33.07 5.61 18.36
N GLU A 98 -33.35 6.24 17.22
CA GLU A 98 -34.50 5.94 16.37
C GLU A 98 -34.45 4.49 15.88
N SER A 99 -33.30 3.97 15.45
CA SER A 99 -33.18 2.55 15.05
C SER A 99 -33.45 1.57 16.19
N GLN A 100 -33.18 1.97 17.43
CA GLN A 100 -33.40 1.16 18.64
C GLN A 100 -34.82 1.27 19.19
N GLU A 101 -35.49 2.43 19.09
CA GLU A 101 -36.90 2.60 19.48
C GLU A 101 -37.92 2.29 18.35
N GLU A 102 -37.57 2.51 17.08
CA GLU A 102 -38.42 2.29 15.90
C GLU A 102 -38.47 0.84 15.41
N GLY A 103 -37.79 -0.09 16.10
CA GLY A 103 -38.05 -1.52 15.99
C GLY A 103 -39.50 -1.93 16.29
N LYS A 104 -40.36 -0.97 16.70
CA LYS A 104 -41.79 -1.21 16.97
C LYS A 104 -42.80 -0.47 16.11
N LYS A 105 -42.48 0.40 15.13
CA LYS A 105 -43.59 0.90 14.26
C LYS A 105 -43.38 1.48 12.86
N ASN A 106 -42.29 2.13 12.44
CA ASN A 106 -42.44 3.05 11.27
C ASN A 106 -41.43 2.98 10.10
N LEU A 107 -40.69 1.89 9.91
CA LEU A 107 -39.76 1.77 8.76
C LEU A 107 -40.43 1.82 7.37
N PHE A 108 -41.70 1.42 7.25
CA PHE A 108 -42.43 1.41 5.97
C PHE A 108 -43.00 2.78 5.56
N GLU A 109 -43.27 3.68 6.50
CA GLU A 109 -43.77 5.04 6.19
C GLU A 109 -42.61 5.96 5.81
N THR A 110 -41.47 5.81 6.49
CA THR A 110 -40.27 6.62 6.25
C THR A 110 -39.61 6.31 4.91
N ILE A 111 -39.52 5.02 4.50
CA ILE A 111 -39.00 4.64 3.17
C ILE A 111 -39.87 5.21 2.04
N ARG A 112 -41.19 5.29 2.26
CA ARG A 112 -42.15 5.83 1.31
C ARG A 112 -42.06 7.36 1.18
N GLU A 113 -41.87 8.08 2.27
CA GLU A 113 -41.64 9.53 2.24
C GLU A 113 -40.33 9.90 1.53
N TYR A 114 -39.27 9.11 1.71
CA TYR A 114 -37.99 9.31 1.01
C TYR A 114 -38.04 8.96 -0.48
N GLU A 115 -38.87 7.99 -0.90
CA GLU A 115 -39.14 7.73 -2.32
C GLU A 115 -39.98 8.84 -2.97
N GLU A 116 -40.92 9.45 -2.23
CA GLU A 116 -41.79 10.54 -2.72
C GLU A 116 -41.10 11.93 -2.71
N THR A 117 -40.01 12.14 -1.96
CA THR A 117 -39.33 13.45 -1.82
C THR A 117 -37.90 13.56 -2.37
N GLY A 118 -37.38 12.54 -3.05
CA GLY A 118 -36.49 12.77 -4.20
C GLY A 118 -34.99 12.61 -3.99
N LEU A 119 -34.43 11.58 -4.64
CA LEU A 119 -33.02 11.50 -5.04
C LEU A 119 -32.82 11.22 -6.56
N PHE A 120 -33.90 11.14 -7.35
CA PHE A 120 -33.86 10.91 -8.80
C PHE A 120 -34.66 11.93 -9.64
N ALA A 121 -34.98 13.10 -9.09
CA ALA A 121 -35.56 14.17 -9.91
C ALA A 121 -34.46 14.83 -10.76
N THR A 122 -34.49 14.58 -12.07
CA THR A 122 -33.67 15.30 -13.05
C THR A 122 -33.96 16.81 -12.98
N PRO A 123 -32.92 17.67 -12.95
CA PRO A 123 -33.09 19.11 -12.97
C PRO A 123 -33.40 19.55 -14.41
N GLY A 124 -34.68 19.82 -14.68
CA GLY A 124 -35.09 20.43 -15.94
C GLY A 124 -36.39 19.86 -16.48
N GLN A 125 -37.51 20.25 -15.85
CA GLN A 125 -38.82 20.42 -16.52
C GLN A 125 -39.83 21.03 -15.53
N ALA A 126 -39.49 22.21 -15.00
CA ALA A 126 -40.52 23.14 -14.55
C ALA A 126 -41.10 23.87 -15.77
N GLU A 127 -41.67 23.13 -16.72
CA GLU A 127 -42.58 23.72 -17.68
C GLU A 127 -43.87 24.00 -16.93
N LYS A 128 -44.21 25.29 -16.83
CA LYS A 128 -45.54 25.77 -16.47
C LYS A 128 -46.55 25.11 -17.42
N LYS A 129 -47.09 23.95 -17.05
CA LYS A 129 -48.26 23.39 -17.72
C LYS A 129 -49.39 24.38 -17.53
N ALA A 130 -49.91 24.86 -18.65
CA ALA A 130 -51.11 25.67 -18.71
C ALA A 130 -52.21 25.07 -17.82
N PRO A 131 -53.11 25.89 -17.24
CA PRO A 131 -54.19 25.39 -16.40
C PRO A 131 -54.92 24.26 -17.12
N GLU A 132 -54.85 23.05 -16.56
CA GLU A 132 -55.60 21.90 -17.05
C GLU A 132 -57.06 22.33 -17.08
N THR A 133 -57.65 22.39 -18.27
CA THR A 133 -59.07 22.73 -18.41
C THR A 133 -59.87 21.76 -17.56
N ILE A 134 -60.84 22.27 -16.78
CA ILE A 134 -61.57 21.44 -15.82
C ILE A 134 -62.20 20.19 -16.46
N GLY A 135 -62.61 20.28 -17.74
CA GLY A 135 -63.09 19.12 -18.50
C GLY A 135 -62.09 17.96 -18.59
N LEU A 136 -60.79 18.26 -18.70
CA LEU A 136 -59.73 17.25 -18.70
C LEU A 136 -59.58 16.60 -17.31
N LEU A 137 -59.63 17.40 -16.25
CA LEU A 137 -59.57 16.92 -14.86
C LEU A 137 -60.77 16.00 -14.55
N LEU A 138 -61.98 16.42 -14.90
CA LEU A 138 -63.20 15.63 -14.68
C LEU A 138 -63.21 14.33 -15.51
N SER A 139 -62.72 14.37 -16.75
CA SER A 139 -62.56 13.16 -17.58
C SER A 139 -61.55 12.20 -16.95
N THR A 140 -60.43 12.72 -16.44
CA THR A 140 -59.40 11.90 -15.79
C THR A 140 -59.90 11.29 -14.48
N ILE A 141 -60.67 12.04 -13.70
CA ILE A 141 -61.39 11.57 -12.50
C ILE A 141 -62.30 10.39 -12.87
N HIS A 142 -63.13 10.55 -13.91
CA HIS A 142 -64.05 9.50 -14.36
C HIS A 142 -63.33 8.23 -14.83
N ILE A 143 -62.18 8.37 -15.50
CA ILE A 143 -61.34 7.22 -15.89
C ILE A 143 -60.86 6.47 -14.64
N LYS A 144 -60.44 7.19 -13.58
CA LYS A 144 -59.99 6.57 -12.33
C LYS A 144 -61.11 5.90 -11.55
N GLU A 145 -62.32 6.46 -11.60
CA GLU A 145 -63.52 5.81 -11.04
C GLU A 145 -63.82 4.49 -11.76
N LYS A 146 -63.75 4.45 -13.10
CA LYS A 146 -63.92 3.20 -13.87
C LYS A 146 -62.83 2.18 -13.60
N GLU A 147 -61.59 2.62 -13.40
CA GLU A 147 -60.50 1.72 -13.01
C GLU A 147 -60.75 1.11 -11.62
N LEU A 148 -61.24 1.90 -10.66
CA LEU A 148 -61.64 1.42 -9.33
C LEU A 148 -62.82 0.44 -9.44
N GLU A 149 -63.83 0.76 -10.23
CA GLU A 149 -64.98 -0.11 -10.47
C GLU A 149 -64.55 -1.49 -10.98
N LYS A 150 -63.66 -1.54 -11.98
CA LYS A 150 -63.10 -2.80 -12.50
C LYS A 150 -62.36 -3.64 -11.45
N ILE A 151 -61.69 -3.00 -10.50
CA ILE A 151 -60.95 -3.72 -9.45
C ILE A 151 -61.92 -4.22 -8.37
N THR A 152 -62.85 -3.35 -7.95
CA THR A 152 -63.78 -3.62 -6.85
C THR A 152 -64.91 -4.60 -7.21
N THR A 153 -65.18 -4.82 -8.51
CA THR A 153 -66.20 -5.75 -9.01
C THR A 153 -65.70 -7.17 -9.27
N LYS A 154 -64.39 -7.43 -9.10
CA LYS A 154 -63.84 -8.78 -9.25
C LYS A 154 -64.45 -9.74 -8.21
N GLN A 155 -64.78 -10.95 -8.67
CA GLN A 155 -65.34 -12.00 -7.80
C GLN A 155 -64.32 -12.53 -6.79
N THR A 156 -63.05 -12.66 -7.20
CA THR A 156 -61.93 -13.01 -6.33
C THR A 156 -60.99 -11.83 -6.22
N LEU A 157 -60.72 -11.39 -4.99
CA LEU A 157 -59.79 -10.32 -4.68
C LEU A 157 -58.57 -10.89 -3.98
N ASN A 158 -57.38 -10.45 -4.41
CA ASN A 158 -56.13 -10.73 -3.71
C ASN A 158 -55.56 -9.42 -3.14
N HIS A 159 -54.53 -9.51 -2.28
CA HIS A 159 -53.89 -8.33 -1.70
C HIS A 159 -53.33 -7.37 -2.75
N TYR A 160 -52.91 -7.87 -3.91
CA TYR A 160 -52.41 -7.05 -5.00
C TYR A 160 -53.52 -6.16 -5.60
N ASP A 161 -54.71 -6.72 -5.83
CA ASP A 161 -55.88 -5.99 -6.31
C ASP A 161 -56.33 -4.95 -5.27
N PHE A 162 -56.29 -5.28 -3.98
CA PHE A 162 -56.59 -4.32 -2.91
C PHE A 162 -55.58 -3.17 -2.83
N ALA A 163 -54.28 -3.47 -2.90
CA ALA A 163 -53.23 -2.45 -2.94
C ALA A 163 -53.39 -1.52 -4.17
N ARG A 164 -53.73 -2.09 -5.33
CA ARG A 164 -54.01 -1.34 -6.55
C ARG A 164 -55.25 -0.45 -6.40
N ALA A 165 -56.31 -0.93 -5.75
CA ALA A 165 -57.49 -0.11 -5.45
C ALA A 165 -57.14 1.09 -4.55
N ILE A 166 -56.34 0.89 -3.50
CA ILE A 166 -55.87 1.98 -2.63
C ILE A 166 -55.07 3.01 -3.44
N GLN A 167 -54.15 2.55 -4.30
CA GLN A 167 -53.33 3.44 -5.12
C GLN A 167 -54.19 4.29 -6.07
N ARG A 168 -55.18 3.69 -6.75
CA ARG A 168 -56.09 4.41 -7.65
C ARG A 168 -56.98 5.40 -6.90
N TYR A 169 -57.42 5.05 -5.70
CA TYR A 169 -58.17 5.96 -4.84
C TYR A 169 -57.35 7.18 -4.38
N ARG A 170 -56.06 6.98 -4.05
CA ARG A 170 -55.16 8.10 -3.74
C ARG A 170 -54.98 9.05 -4.93
N GLN A 171 -54.80 8.49 -6.13
CA GLN A 171 -54.72 9.29 -7.36
C GLN A 171 -56.01 10.08 -7.63
N LEU A 172 -57.17 9.45 -7.42
CA LEU A 172 -58.48 10.11 -7.52
C LEU A 172 -58.57 11.31 -6.54
N LYS A 173 -58.19 11.12 -5.27
CA LYS A 173 -58.20 12.18 -4.25
C LYS A 173 -57.32 13.38 -4.63
N GLU A 174 -56.14 13.13 -5.20
CA GLU A 174 -55.25 14.20 -5.65
C GLU A 174 -55.79 14.97 -6.85
N LEU A 175 -56.44 14.30 -7.81
CA LEU A 175 -57.09 14.97 -8.94
C LEU A 175 -58.22 15.89 -8.48
N ILE A 176 -59.01 15.47 -7.48
CA ILE A 176 -60.12 16.27 -6.95
C ILE A 176 -59.62 17.53 -6.24
N LYS A 177 -58.50 17.45 -5.52
CA LYS A 177 -57.88 18.62 -4.87
C LYS A 177 -57.51 19.71 -5.87
N ARG A 178 -57.10 19.33 -7.09
CA ARG A 178 -56.68 20.23 -8.17
C ARG A 178 -57.83 20.97 -8.85
N ILE A 179 -59.09 20.60 -8.58
CA ILE A 179 -60.25 21.33 -9.12
C ILE A 179 -60.27 22.75 -8.51
N PRO A 180 -60.28 23.82 -9.34
CA PRO A 180 -60.34 25.21 -8.88
C PRO A 180 -61.57 25.49 -8.01
N ALA A 181 -61.46 26.46 -7.10
CA ALA A 181 -62.55 26.84 -6.21
C ALA A 181 -63.78 27.40 -6.96
N GLU A 182 -63.57 27.98 -8.14
CA GLU A 182 -64.63 28.51 -9.03
C GLU A 182 -65.61 27.43 -9.51
N HIS A 183 -65.23 26.16 -9.42
CA HIS A 183 -66.03 25.00 -9.82
C HIS A 183 -66.44 24.15 -8.61
N GLU A 184 -66.99 24.83 -7.60
CA GLU A 184 -67.35 24.24 -6.31
C GLU A 184 -68.36 23.09 -6.44
N GLN A 185 -69.31 23.19 -7.38
CA GLN A 185 -70.33 22.14 -7.59
C GLN A 185 -69.72 20.85 -8.14
N GLU A 186 -68.83 20.95 -9.13
CA GLU A 186 -68.13 19.79 -9.69
C GLU A 186 -67.17 19.19 -8.67
N LYS A 187 -66.48 20.03 -7.91
CA LYS A 187 -65.60 19.62 -6.83
C LYS A 187 -66.35 18.86 -5.74
N ALA A 188 -67.52 19.35 -5.32
CA ALA A 188 -68.39 18.67 -4.35
C ALA A 188 -68.86 17.30 -4.86
N LYS A 189 -69.33 17.20 -6.12
CA LYS A 189 -69.72 15.93 -6.74
C LYS A 189 -68.57 14.92 -6.79
N SER A 190 -67.36 15.38 -7.14
CA SER A 190 -66.20 14.48 -7.15
C SER A 190 -65.80 14.04 -5.73
N TYR A 191 -65.95 14.90 -4.71
CA TYR A 191 -65.76 14.49 -3.31
C TYR A 191 -66.78 13.45 -2.85
N GLU A 192 -68.05 13.59 -3.21
CA GLU A 192 -69.09 12.59 -2.90
C GLU A 192 -68.76 11.23 -3.55
N SER A 193 -68.29 11.24 -4.80
CA SER A 193 -67.82 10.04 -5.48
C SER A 193 -66.61 9.42 -4.77
N ALA A 194 -65.61 10.23 -4.40
CA ALA A 194 -64.46 9.74 -3.64
C ALA A 194 -64.86 9.17 -2.28
N LEU A 195 -65.83 9.76 -1.59
CA LEU A 195 -66.35 9.23 -0.34
C LEU A 195 -67.04 7.86 -0.55
N THR A 196 -67.77 7.70 -1.64
CA THR A 196 -68.36 6.42 -2.03
C THR A 196 -67.29 5.36 -2.24
N TRP A 197 -66.23 5.68 -2.99
CA TRP A 197 -65.10 4.77 -3.22
C TRP A 197 -64.33 4.42 -1.94
N TYR A 198 -64.21 5.36 -1.00
CA TYR A 198 -63.62 5.09 0.31
C TYR A 198 -64.38 3.99 1.06
N TYR A 199 -65.71 4.08 1.12
CA TYR A 199 -66.53 3.05 1.78
C TYR A 199 -66.50 1.72 1.04
N THR A 200 -66.44 1.74 -0.29
CA THR A 200 -66.27 0.51 -1.10
C THR A 200 -64.94 -0.17 -0.79
N ILE A 201 -63.83 0.57 -0.75
CA ILE A 201 -62.51 0.03 -0.40
C ILE A 201 -62.47 -0.48 1.04
N LYS A 202 -63.12 0.23 1.98
CA LYS A 202 -63.24 -0.24 3.36
C LYS A 202 -63.97 -1.59 3.44
N LYS A 203 -65.09 -1.75 2.74
CA LYS A 203 -65.82 -3.03 2.66
C LYS A 203 -65.00 -4.14 1.99
N LEU A 204 -64.15 -3.82 1.02
CA LEU A 204 -63.24 -4.79 0.41
C LEU A 204 -62.20 -5.30 1.40
N LYS A 205 -61.64 -4.40 2.21
CA LYS A 205 -60.72 -4.77 3.29
C LYS A 205 -61.39 -5.74 4.26
N GLU A 206 -62.60 -5.40 4.72
CA GLU A 206 -63.36 -6.25 5.65
C GLU A 206 -63.71 -7.63 5.07
N ARG A 207 -63.81 -7.78 3.74
CA ARG A 207 -64.00 -9.09 3.10
C ARG A 207 -62.70 -9.89 3.04
N LEU A 208 -61.60 -9.25 2.66
CA LEU A 208 -60.27 -9.89 2.64
C LEU A 208 -59.88 -10.38 4.03
N ASP A 209 -60.04 -9.53 5.05
CA ASP A 209 -59.71 -9.88 6.43
C ASP A 209 -60.56 -11.08 6.91
N LYS A 210 -61.85 -11.16 6.53
CA LYS A 210 -62.72 -12.31 6.85
C LYS A 210 -62.35 -13.59 6.11
N GLU A 211 -61.95 -13.49 4.85
CA GLU A 211 -61.47 -14.64 4.07
C GLU A 211 -60.16 -15.19 4.65
N GLU A 212 -59.23 -14.31 5.04
CA GLU A 212 -58.00 -14.70 5.75
C GLU A 212 -58.29 -15.34 7.11
N GLU A 213 -59.16 -14.73 7.92
CA GLU A 213 -59.59 -15.33 9.20
C GLU A 213 -60.22 -16.72 9.01
N SER A 214 -60.97 -16.93 7.92
CA SER A 214 -61.57 -18.23 7.63
C SER A 214 -60.53 -19.29 7.23
N LYS A 215 -59.50 -18.90 6.46
CA LYS A 215 -58.38 -19.78 6.10
C LYS A 215 -57.52 -20.14 7.30
N ILE A 216 -57.23 -19.16 8.16
CA ILE A 216 -56.46 -19.38 9.40
C ILE A 216 -57.21 -20.34 10.33
N LYS A 217 -58.55 -20.24 10.43
CA LYS A 217 -59.37 -21.19 11.21
C LYS A 217 -59.39 -22.59 10.59
N GLU A 218 -59.32 -22.70 9.27
CA GLU A 218 -59.28 -23.98 8.55
C GLU A 218 -57.89 -24.66 8.62
N GLU A 219 -56.82 -23.86 8.67
CA GLU A 219 -55.43 -24.33 8.91
C GLU A 219 -55.21 -24.73 10.37
N ALA A 220 -55.71 -23.94 11.33
CA ALA A 220 -55.66 -24.29 12.75
C ALA A 220 -56.45 -25.58 13.08
N ALA A 221 -57.52 -25.87 12.33
CA ALA A 221 -58.26 -27.13 12.45
C ALA A 221 -57.48 -28.35 11.89
N LYS A 222 -56.52 -28.15 11.00
CA LYS A 222 -55.63 -29.20 10.48
C LYS A 222 -54.42 -29.45 11.39
N GLU A 223 -53.92 -28.43 12.09
CA GLU A 223 -52.81 -28.58 13.04
C GLU A 223 -53.19 -29.33 14.34
N GLN A 224 -54.47 -29.41 14.69
CA GLN A 224 -54.94 -30.19 15.86
C GLN A 224 -54.98 -31.71 15.64
N GLN A 225 -54.57 -32.22 14.47
CA GLN A 225 -54.46 -33.67 14.22
C GLN A 225 -53.02 -34.21 14.25
N ASP A 226 -52.00 -33.39 14.48
CA ASP A 226 -50.59 -33.80 14.38
C ASP A 226 -49.71 -33.25 15.55
N GLU A 227 -50.21 -33.31 16.78
CA GLU A 227 -49.38 -33.05 17.96
C GLU A 227 -48.47 -34.26 18.23
N ARG A 228 -47.24 -34.22 17.70
CA ARG A 228 -46.14 -35.06 18.21
C ARG A 228 -45.97 -34.82 19.71
N PRO A 229 -45.69 -35.86 20.51
CA PRO A 229 -45.50 -35.73 21.96
C PRO A 229 -44.40 -34.71 22.28
N ILE A 230 -44.63 -33.88 23.30
CA ILE A 230 -43.75 -32.78 23.73
C ILE A 230 -42.29 -33.24 23.95
N GLU A 231 -42.09 -34.50 24.37
CA GLU A 231 -40.77 -35.10 24.57
C GLU A 231 -39.95 -35.23 23.27
N GLU A 232 -40.58 -35.54 22.13
CA GLU A 232 -39.88 -35.61 20.84
C GLU A 232 -39.42 -34.23 20.37
N LYS A 233 -40.25 -33.20 20.56
CA LYS A 233 -39.87 -31.81 20.24
C LYS A 233 -38.69 -31.33 21.08
N LEU A 234 -38.66 -31.66 22.37
CA LEU A 234 -37.55 -31.32 23.27
C LEU A 234 -36.26 -32.09 22.92
N ALA A 235 -36.36 -33.35 22.47
CA ALA A 235 -35.21 -34.12 22.03
C ALA A 235 -34.59 -33.54 20.74
N GLU A 236 -35.41 -33.13 19.79
CA GLU A 236 -34.98 -32.49 18.54
C GLU A 236 -34.25 -31.17 18.80
N VAL A 237 -34.79 -30.32 19.68
CA VAL A 237 -34.15 -29.08 20.16
C VAL A 237 -32.75 -29.33 20.72
N ARG A 238 -32.60 -30.34 21.59
CA ARG A 238 -31.31 -30.67 22.20
C ARG A 238 -30.31 -31.11 21.15
N ARG A 239 -30.74 -31.94 20.19
CA ARG A 239 -29.90 -32.39 19.08
C ARG A 239 -29.37 -31.21 18.26
N ILE A 240 -30.26 -30.29 17.86
CA ILE A 240 -29.87 -29.10 17.10
C ILE A 240 -28.87 -28.24 17.90
N LYS A 241 -29.10 -28.06 19.21
CA LYS A 241 -28.19 -27.28 20.07
C LYS A 241 -26.79 -27.91 20.16
N GLU A 242 -26.71 -29.23 20.27
CA GLU A 242 -25.43 -29.95 20.26
C GLU A 242 -24.72 -29.81 18.90
N GLU A 243 -25.44 -29.93 17.78
CA GLU A 243 -24.88 -29.74 16.45
C GLU A 243 -24.35 -28.31 16.24
N ILE A 244 -25.05 -27.29 16.75
CA ILE A 244 -24.63 -25.89 16.74
C ILE A 244 -23.31 -25.71 17.52
N ILE A 245 -23.22 -26.28 18.73
CA ILE A 245 -22.00 -26.21 19.56
C ILE A 245 -20.82 -26.89 18.84
N GLN A 246 -21.03 -28.08 18.26
CA GLN A 246 -19.99 -28.79 17.51
C GLN A 246 -19.52 -27.99 16.29
N SER A 247 -20.46 -27.40 15.54
CA SER A 247 -20.13 -26.59 14.36
C SER A 247 -19.35 -25.33 14.76
N HIS A 248 -19.74 -24.68 15.85
CA HIS A 248 -19.02 -23.54 16.43
C HIS A 248 -17.57 -23.92 16.79
N MET A 249 -17.36 -25.03 17.50
CA MET A 249 -16.00 -25.51 17.84
C MET A 249 -15.15 -25.79 16.60
N ARG A 250 -15.73 -26.41 15.56
CA ARG A 250 -15.02 -26.67 14.30
C ARG A 250 -14.61 -25.38 13.60
N ILE A 251 -15.47 -24.38 13.55
CA ILE A 251 -15.13 -23.08 12.94
C ILE A 251 -13.94 -22.44 13.66
N VAL A 252 -13.92 -22.46 14.99
CA VAL A 252 -12.79 -21.94 15.79
C VAL A 252 -11.49 -22.66 15.44
N GLU A 253 -11.52 -24.00 15.32
CA GLU A 253 -10.35 -24.79 14.94
C GLU A 253 -9.88 -24.50 13.51
N LEU A 254 -10.81 -24.39 12.55
CA LEU A 254 -10.51 -24.10 11.14
C LEU A 254 -9.93 -22.69 10.97
N VAL A 255 -10.46 -21.71 11.70
CA VAL A 255 -9.91 -20.35 11.75
C VAL A 255 -8.49 -20.38 12.30
N ARG A 256 -8.25 -21.15 13.37
CA ARG A 256 -6.90 -21.32 13.95
C ARG A 256 -5.91 -21.97 12.97
N LYS A 257 -6.37 -22.92 12.15
CA LYS A 257 -5.59 -23.57 11.09
C LYS A 257 -5.44 -22.70 9.82
N LYS A 258 -6.04 -21.51 9.78
CA LYS A 258 -6.11 -20.63 8.62
C LYS A 258 -6.80 -21.25 7.38
N GLU A 259 -7.69 -22.22 7.58
CA GLU A 259 -8.42 -22.91 6.51
C GLU A 259 -9.70 -22.12 6.13
N LEU A 260 -9.53 -21.08 5.31
CA LEU A 260 -10.62 -20.13 5.02
C LEU A 260 -11.85 -20.76 4.37
N GLN A 261 -11.68 -21.60 3.34
CA GLN A 261 -12.80 -22.21 2.61
C GLN A 261 -13.62 -23.14 3.51
N ALA A 262 -12.95 -24.03 4.23
CA ALA A 262 -13.59 -24.93 5.19
C ALA A 262 -14.33 -24.15 6.29
N SER A 263 -13.75 -23.06 6.79
CA SER A 263 -14.40 -22.20 7.80
C SER A 263 -15.69 -21.57 7.28
N ILE A 264 -15.71 -21.13 6.01
CA ILE A 264 -16.91 -20.54 5.37
C ILE A 264 -18.00 -21.59 5.19
N GLU A 265 -17.64 -22.80 4.75
CA GLU A 265 -18.59 -23.89 4.56
C GLU A 265 -19.23 -24.32 5.89
N GLU A 266 -18.42 -24.46 6.93
CA GLU A 266 -18.93 -24.83 8.26
C GLU A 266 -19.78 -23.71 8.86
N TYR A 267 -19.43 -22.44 8.65
CA TYR A 267 -20.27 -21.30 9.04
C TYR A 267 -21.64 -21.30 8.36
N ARG A 268 -21.72 -21.68 7.07
CA ARG A 268 -23.02 -21.80 6.38
C ARG A 268 -23.90 -22.89 7.00
N LYS A 269 -23.30 -24.00 7.44
CA LYS A 269 -24.03 -25.06 8.17
C LYS A 269 -24.52 -24.54 9.53
N LEU A 270 -23.64 -23.89 10.31
CA LEU A 270 -24.00 -23.27 11.58
C LEU A 270 -25.17 -22.30 11.42
N LYS A 271 -25.13 -21.43 10.40
CA LYS A 271 -26.20 -20.48 10.12
C LYS A 271 -27.53 -21.19 9.84
N ALA A 272 -27.53 -22.23 9.00
CA ALA A 272 -28.73 -23.00 8.69
C ALA A 272 -29.31 -23.65 9.96
N LEU A 273 -28.47 -24.26 10.80
CA LEU A 273 -28.89 -24.84 12.09
C LEU A 273 -29.51 -23.78 13.03
N CYS A 274 -28.95 -22.57 13.09
CA CYS A 274 -29.53 -21.48 13.87
C CYS A 274 -30.88 -21.00 13.30
N GLU A 275 -31.08 -21.03 11.97
CA GLU A 275 -32.35 -20.67 11.32
C GLU A 275 -33.45 -21.72 11.58
N GLU A 276 -33.08 -23.00 11.60
CA GLU A 276 -33.94 -24.15 11.95
C GLU A 276 -34.34 -24.19 13.44
N PHE A 277 -33.67 -23.41 14.30
CA PHE A 277 -33.98 -23.37 15.72
C PHE A 277 -35.43 -22.86 15.96
N PRO A 278 -36.22 -23.49 16.85
CA PRO A 278 -37.64 -23.21 16.98
C PRO A 278 -37.93 -21.76 17.37
N TYR A 279 -39.03 -21.23 16.82
CA TYR A 279 -39.47 -19.85 17.05
C TYR A 279 -39.95 -19.63 18.49
N GLU A 280 -40.44 -20.66 19.16
CA GLU A 280 -40.88 -20.63 20.55
C GLU A 280 -39.75 -20.27 21.52
N MET A 281 -38.49 -20.42 21.09
CA MET A 281 -37.28 -20.06 21.85
C MET A 281 -36.51 -18.90 21.21
N GLU A 282 -37.23 -17.85 20.83
CA GLU A 282 -36.69 -16.67 20.12
C GLU A 282 -35.48 -16.02 20.81
N ALA A 283 -35.47 -15.96 22.14
CA ALA A 283 -34.35 -15.40 22.91
C ALA A 283 -33.06 -16.23 22.76
N GLU A 284 -33.16 -17.56 22.83
CA GLU A 284 -32.01 -18.45 22.61
C GLU A 284 -31.56 -18.40 21.15
N LYS A 285 -32.51 -18.39 20.20
CA LYS A 285 -32.21 -18.23 18.77
C LYS A 285 -31.43 -16.95 18.49
N THR A 286 -31.81 -15.84 19.11
CA THR A 286 -31.13 -14.55 18.96
C THR A 286 -29.71 -14.60 19.54
N ALA A 287 -29.51 -15.25 20.69
CA ALA A 287 -28.19 -15.46 21.26
C ALA A 287 -27.29 -16.33 20.34
N LEU A 288 -27.82 -17.43 19.81
CA LEU A 288 -27.09 -18.29 18.88
C LEU A 288 -26.74 -17.59 17.55
N LEU A 289 -27.61 -16.72 17.06
CA LEU A 289 -27.34 -15.88 15.89
C LEU A 289 -26.28 -14.82 16.18
N ALA A 290 -26.26 -14.23 17.38
CA ALA A 290 -25.20 -13.31 17.80
C ALA A 290 -23.83 -14.01 17.87
N ASP A 291 -23.78 -15.22 18.42
CA ASP A 291 -22.55 -16.03 18.45
C ASP A 291 -22.09 -16.40 17.03
N ALA A 292 -23.02 -16.76 16.13
CA ALA A 292 -22.71 -17.00 14.72
C ALA A 292 -22.15 -15.74 14.04
N LEU A 293 -22.70 -14.55 14.32
CA LEU A 293 -22.16 -13.29 13.81
C LEU A 293 -20.72 -13.04 14.27
N SER A 294 -20.40 -13.31 15.54
CA SER A 294 -19.02 -13.22 16.05
C SER A 294 -18.07 -14.17 15.30
N MET A 295 -18.54 -15.36 14.92
CA MET A 295 -17.75 -16.30 14.11
C MET A 295 -17.54 -15.80 12.68
N TYR A 296 -18.56 -15.20 12.07
CA TYR A 296 -18.43 -14.56 10.77
C TYR A 296 -17.37 -13.45 10.76
N GLU A 297 -17.34 -12.61 11.80
CA GLU A 297 -16.31 -11.57 11.92
C GLU A 297 -14.91 -12.17 12.02
N SER A 298 -14.75 -13.27 12.76
CA SER A 298 -13.47 -13.96 12.89
C SER A 298 -12.99 -14.51 11.54
N ILE A 299 -13.89 -15.13 10.75
CA ILE A 299 -13.59 -15.59 9.39
C ILE A 299 -13.24 -14.41 8.46
N LYS A 300 -13.94 -13.28 8.60
CA LYS A 300 -13.69 -12.06 7.83
C LYS A 300 -12.29 -11.50 8.11
N ARG A 301 -11.85 -11.47 9.37
CA ARG A 301 -10.48 -11.06 9.75
C ARG A 301 -9.44 -11.98 9.14
N LEU A 302 -9.63 -13.30 9.24
CA LEU A 302 -8.75 -14.29 8.62
C LEU A 302 -8.61 -14.08 7.10
N LYS A 303 -9.71 -13.80 6.40
CA LYS A 303 -9.69 -13.50 4.96
C LYS A 303 -8.84 -12.26 4.65
N GLN A 304 -8.90 -11.23 5.49
CA GLN A 304 -8.11 -10.01 5.31
C GLN A 304 -6.62 -10.26 5.58
N GLU A 305 -6.28 -11.06 6.60
CA GLU A 305 -4.91 -11.44 6.92
C GLU A 305 -4.26 -12.23 5.77
N LEU A 306 -4.93 -13.27 5.27
CA LEU A 306 -4.44 -14.06 4.14
C LEU A 306 -4.27 -13.22 2.86
N ALA A 307 -5.14 -12.23 2.65
CA ALA A 307 -5.01 -11.31 1.52
C ALA A 307 -3.80 -10.38 1.66
N LYS A 308 -3.47 -9.93 2.88
CA LYS A 308 -2.27 -9.14 3.16
C LYS A 308 -1.00 -9.98 2.99
N GLU A 309 -0.95 -11.17 3.60
CA GLU A 309 0.17 -12.11 3.45
C GLU A 309 0.41 -12.46 1.97
N GLY A 310 -0.66 -12.63 1.18
CA GLY A 310 -0.57 -12.88 -0.25
C GLY A 310 -0.03 -11.70 -1.07
N LYS A 311 -0.30 -10.46 -0.64
CA LYS A 311 0.27 -9.25 -1.28
C LYS A 311 1.75 -9.09 -0.91
N GLU A 312 2.08 -9.23 0.37
CA GLU A 312 3.46 -9.13 0.87
C GLU A 312 4.37 -10.16 0.20
N LYS A 313 3.90 -11.40 0.01
CA LYS A 313 4.65 -12.44 -0.72
C LYS A 313 4.86 -12.11 -2.21
N LYS A 314 3.89 -11.47 -2.85
CA LYS A 314 4.01 -11.03 -4.25
C LYS A 314 5.00 -9.87 -4.37
N GLU A 315 4.89 -8.88 -3.49
CA GLU A 315 5.82 -7.75 -3.45
C GLU A 315 7.26 -8.21 -3.16
N ALA A 316 7.45 -9.17 -2.24
CA ALA A 316 8.75 -9.77 -1.99
C ALA A 316 9.30 -10.51 -3.22
N HIS A 317 8.47 -11.27 -3.94
CA HIS A 317 8.91 -11.98 -5.13
C HIS A 317 9.20 -11.03 -6.31
N GLU A 318 8.42 -9.96 -6.49
CA GLU A 318 8.69 -8.92 -7.48
C GLU A 318 9.99 -8.15 -7.16
N GLN A 319 10.27 -7.88 -5.89
CA GLN A 319 11.53 -7.29 -5.45
C GLN A 319 12.73 -8.21 -5.72
N GLU A 320 12.58 -9.51 -5.43
CA GLU A 320 13.60 -10.52 -5.72
C GLU A 320 13.88 -10.62 -7.22
N GLN A 321 12.84 -10.72 -8.06
CA GLN A 321 12.98 -10.73 -9.52
C GLN A 321 13.63 -9.44 -10.05
N ALA A 322 13.21 -8.27 -9.58
CA ALA A 322 13.77 -6.99 -10.00
C ALA A 322 15.24 -6.84 -9.59
N GLN A 323 15.64 -7.47 -8.49
CA GLN A 323 17.02 -7.50 -8.04
C GLN A 323 17.86 -8.45 -8.89
N GLU A 324 17.35 -9.65 -9.19
CA GLU A 324 18.00 -10.59 -10.13
C GLU A 324 18.22 -9.97 -11.51
N GLU A 325 17.24 -9.22 -12.05
CA GLU A 325 17.38 -8.54 -13.34
C GLU A 325 18.49 -7.46 -13.34
N LYS A 326 18.56 -6.65 -12.28
CA LYS A 326 19.62 -5.64 -12.12
C LYS A 326 21.00 -6.28 -12.03
N GLU A 327 21.10 -7.42 -11.35
CA GLU A 327 22.35 -8.16 -11.19
C GLU A 327 22.80 -8.82 -12.49
N GLN A 328 21.88 -9.40 -13.27
CA GLN A 328 22.17 -9.92 -14.60
C GLN A 328 22.64 -8.81 -15.55
N ALA A 329 22.03 -7.62 -15.51
CA ALA A 329 22.46 -6.48 -16.31
C ALA A 329 23.88 -6.03 -15.94
N ALA A 330 24.22 -5.97 -14.64
CA ALA A 330 25.57 -5.65 -14.18
C ALA A 330 26.61 -6.69 -14.65
N LYS A 331 26.26 -7.99 -14.59
CA LYS A 331 27.10 -9.08 -15.11
C LYS A 331 27.38 -8.92 -16.60
N GLN A 332 26.36 -8.64 -17.40
CA GLN A 332 26.53 -8.42 -18.84
C GLN A 332 27.43 -7.21 -19.14
N GLN A 333 27.31 -6.14 -18.35
CA GLN A 333 28.20 -4.97 -18.49
C GLN A 333 29.67 -5.34 -18.23
N ILE A 334 29.96 -6.09 -17.18
CA ILE A 334 31.34 -6.54 -16.86
C ILE A 334 31.89 -7.42 -17.99
N ILE A 335 31.10 -8.37 -18.52
CA ILE A 335 31.52 -9.24 -19.63
C ILE A 335 31.79 -8.43 -20.90
N SER A 336 30.95 -7.43 -21.20
CA SER A 336 31.15 -6.54 -22.35
C SER A 336 32.48 -5.78 -22.26
N LYS A 337 32.85 -5.36 -21.04
CA LYS A 337 34.07 -4.62 -20.77
C LYS A 337 35.32 -5.50 -20.81
N ILE A 338 35.24 -6.74 -20.30
CA ILE A 338 36.30 -7.74 -20.48
C ILE A 338 36.57 -7.99 -21.98
N SER A 339 35.52 -7.99 -22.80
CA SER A 339 35.65 -8.15 -24.25
C SER A 339 36.37 -6.96 -24.90
N LYS A 340 36.08 -5.72 -24.46
CA LYS A 340 36.80 -4.52 -24.88
C LYS A 340 38.28 -4.55 -24.49
N VAL A 341 38.61 -5.03 -23.29
CA VAL A 341 40.01 -5.22 -22.89
C VAL A 341 40.73 -6.17 -23.85
N ARG A 342 40.11 -7.29 -24.21
CA ARG A 342 40.68 -8.24 -25.20
C ARG A 342 40.86 -7.60 -26.58
N GLU A 343 39.93 -6.74 -26.99
CA GLU A 343 40.06 -5.98 -28.24
C GLU A 343 41.25 -4.99 -28.20
N CYS A 344 41.41 -4.22 -27.13
CA CYS A 344 42.56 -3.33 -26.93
C CYS A 344 43.89 -4.10 -26.94
N LEU A 345 43.92 -5.28 -26.28
CA LEU A 345 45.08 -6.17 -26.30
C LEU A 345 45.42 -6.65 -27.71
N SER A 346 44.42 -7.00 -28.53
CA SER A 346 44.63 -7.39 -29.93
C SER A 346 45.21 -6.27 -30.80
N LYS A 347 44.90 -5.01 -30.46
CA LYS A 347 45.41 -3.81 -31.12
C LYS A 347 46.76 -3.33 -30.55
N GLN A 348 47.34 -4.06 -29.59
CA GLN A 348 48.55 -3.68 -28.82
C GLN A 348 48.43 -2.33 -28.09
N ASP A 349 47.22 -1.87 -27.81
CA ASP A 349 46.96 -0.62 -27.06
C ASP A 349 46.92 -0.90 -25.56
N SER A 350 48.09 -0.80 -24.92
CA SER A 350 48.24 -1.07 -23.48
C SER A 350 47.56 -0.03 -22.58
N GLU A 351 47.48 1.24 -23.00
CA GLU A 351 46.83 2.30 -22.22
C GLU A 351 45.30 2.15 -22.27
N GLY A 352 44.74 1.85 -23.44
CA GLY A 352 43.32 1.56 -23.60
C GLY A 352 42.88 0.33 -22.79
N ALA A 353 43.68 -0.74 -22.82
CA ALA A 353 43.41 -1.94 -22.03
C ALA A 353 43.47 -1.69 -20.52
N ALA A 354 44.39 -0.84 -20.04
CA ALA A 354 44.51 -0.48 -18.64
C ALA A 354 43.33 0.38 -18.13
N ARG A 355 42.82 1.30 -18.96
CA ARG A 355 41.62 2.11 -18.62
C ARG A 355 40.39 1.22 -18.46
N GLU A 356 40.10 0.38 -19.45
CA GLU A 356 38.95 -0.53 -19.42
C GLU A 356 39.06 -1.55 -18.26
N TYR A 357 40.27 -1.99 -17.91
CA TYR A 357 40.52 -2.83 -16.73
C TYR A 357 40.19 -2.12 -15.40
N ASN A 358 40.55 -0.84 -15.26
CA ASN A 358 40.24 -0.07 -14.05
C ASN A 358 38.73 0.11 -13.88
N GLU A 359 38.00 0.34 -14.96
CA GLU A 359 36.53 0.42 -14.92
C GLU A 359 35.92 -0.94 -14.51
N ILE A 360 36.41 -2.05 -15.06
CA ILE A 360 35.99 -3.40 -14.63
C ILE A 360 36.23 -3.60 -13.13
N ARG A 361 37.37 -3.14 -12.62
CA ARG A 361 37.72 -3.24 -11.19
C ARG A 361 36.75 -2.46 -10.31
N GLU A 362 36.35 -1.25 -10.71
CA GLU A 362 35.36 -0.46 -9.98
C GLU A 362 33.97 -1.10 -10.02
N MET A 363 33.53 -1.56 -11.18
CA MET A 363 32.24 -2.27 -11.34
C MET A 363 32.20 -3.57 -10.52
N PHE A 364 33.30 -4.34 -10.53
CA PHE A 364 33.39 -5.58 -9.76
C PHE A 364 33.46 -5.35 -8.25
N ARG A 365 33.99 -4.20 -7.79
CA ARG A 365 34.01 -3.83 -6.37
C ARG A 365 32.60 -3.59 -5.79
N GLY A 366 31.68 -3.13 -6.63
CA GLY A 366 30.27 -2.95 -6.29
C GLY A 366 29.40 -4.21 -6.45
N TYR A 367 29.96 -5.28 -7.03
CA TYR A 367 29.21 -6.51 -7.35
C TYR A 367 29.02 -7.39 -6.11
N ARG A 368 27.89 -7.19 -5.40
CA ARG A 368 27.67 -7.81 -4.09
C ARG A 368 27.13 -9.24 -4.11
N GLU A 369 26.44 -9.71 -5.14
CA GLU A 369 25.83 -11.06 -5.10
C GLU A 369 25.75 -11.74 -6.47
N GLY A 370 25.79 -13.06 -6.42
CA GLY A 370 26.09 -13.99 -7.50
C GLY A 370 26.68 -15.25 -6.87
N SER A 371 26.41 -16.43 -7.44
CA SER A 371 26.93 -17.68 -6.88
C SER A 371 28.44 -17.57 -6.71
N LEU A 372 28.97 -18.18 -5.65
CA LEU A 372 30.40 -18.12 -5.32
C LEU A 372 31.27 -18.62 -6.49
N GLU A 373 30.71 -19.51 -7.31
CA GLU A 373 31.32 -20.04 -8.54
C GLU A 373 31.33 -19.01 -9.66
N GLU A 374 30.23 -18.29 -9.91
CA GLU A 374 30.17 -17.28 -10.96
C GLU A 374 31.09 -16.08 -10.69
N LYS A 375 31.19 -15.67 -9.42
CA LYS A 375 32.15 -14.63 -8.99
C LYS A 375 33.59 -15.07 -9.22
N LYS A 376 33.87 -16.36 -8.98
CA LYS A 376 35.19 -16.94 -9.20
C LYS A 376 35.54 -16.96 -10.69
N GLU A 377 34.60 -17.36 -11.55
CA GLU A 377 34.82 -17.33 -13.01
C GLU A 377 35.05 -15.91 -13.55
N LEU A 378 34.24 -14.94 -13.11
CA LEU A 378 34.44 -13.53 -13.47
C LEU A 378 35.79 -13.02 -12.98
N PHE A 379 36.16 -13.34 -11.74
CA PHE A 379 37.45 -12.98 -11.17
C PHE A 379 38.61 -13.60 -11.96
N ASP A 380 38.54 -14.88 -12.31
CA ASP A 380 39.56 -15.58 -13.10
C ASP A 380 39.72 -14.94 -14.49
N GLN A 381 38.61 -14.52 -15.11
CA GLN A 381 38.65 -13.80 -16.38
C GLN A 381 39.30 -12.41 -16.26
N ILE A 382 39.02 -11.68 -15.18
CA ILE A 382 39.64 -10.38 -14.87
C ILE A 382 41.15 -10.55 -14.61
N MET A 383 41.53 -11.58 -13.86
CA MET A 383 42.92 -11.90 -13.57
C MET A 383 43.70 -12.28 -14.82
N LYS A 384 43.09 -13.07 -15.72
CA LYS A 384 43.68 -13.41 -17.01
C LYS A 384 43.90 -12.17 -17.87
N ALA A 385 42.91 -11.28 -17.96
CA ALA A 385 43.06 -10.01 -18.66
C ALA A 385 44.19 -9.13 -18.08
N HIS A 386 44.35 -9.08 -16.76
CA HIS A 386 45.46 -8.38 -16.12
C HIS A 386 46.82 -8.98 -16.46
N GLN A 387 46.93 -10.32 -16.47
CA GLN A 387 48.16 -11.02 -16.86
C GLN A 387 48.54 -10.74 -18.32
N ASP A 388 47.54 -10.72 -19.21
CA ASP A 388 47.75 -10.44 -20.63
C ASP A 388 48.21 -8.98 -20.85
N ILE A 389 47.66 -8.01 -20.11
CA ILE A 389 48.14 -6.61 -20.10
C ILE A 389 49.61 -6.55 -19.65
N ARG A 390 49.99 -7.26 -18.58
CA ARG A 390 51.39 -7.28 -18.10
C ARG A 390 52.34 -7.84 -19.14
N LYS A 391 52.00 -8.97 -19.77
CA LYS A 391 52.84 -9.57 -20.82
C LYS A 391 53.06 -8.61 -21.98
N LEU A 392 52.00 -7.93 -22.42
CA LEU A 392 52.10 -6.93 -23.48
C LEU A 392 53.00 -5.75 -23.08
N HIS A 393 52.92 -5.32 -21.81
CA HIS A 393 53.77 -4.25 -21.29
C HIS A 393 55.25 -4.68 -21.16
N GLU A 394 55.51 -5.94 -20.80
CA GLU A 394 56.86 -6.54 -20.77
C GLU A 394 57.43 -6.71 -22.19
N GLU A 395 56.61 -7.13 -23.15
CA GLU A 395 57.00 -7.24 -24.56
C GLU A 395 57.29 -5.87 -25.19
N ALA A 396 56.50 -4.85 -24.85
CA ALA A 396 56.76 -3.47 -25.25
C ALA A 396 58.06 -2.92 -24.65
N LYS A 397 58.37 -3.27 -23.38
CA LYS A 397 59.67 -2.94 -22.75
C LYS A 397 60.85 -3.66 -23.40
N LYS A 398 60.71 -4.96 -23.71
CA LYS A 398 61.75 -5.74 -24.41
C LYS A 398 62.03 -5.22 -25.81
N LYS A 399 61.01 -4.75 -26.54
CA LYS A 399 61.17 -4.13 -27.87
C LYS A 399 61.79 -2.74 -27.83
N SER A 400 61.66 -2.00 -26.73
CA SER A 400 62.19 -0.63 -26.58
C SER A 400 63.60 -0.56 -25.97
N SER A 401 64.17 -1.67 -25.45
CA SER A 401 65.53 -1.67 -24.90
C SER A 401 66.37 -2.92 -25.23
N PRO A 402 66.82 -3.12 -26.49
CA PRO A 402 67.81 -4.15 -26.84
C PRO A 402 69.26 -3.76 -26.46
N GLY A 403 69.47 -2.56 -25.92
CA GLY A 403 70.81 -2.00 -25.66
C GLY A 403 71.42 -2.36 -24.30
N ASN A 404 70.60 -2.76 -23.32
CA ASN A 404 71.08 -3.03 -21.95
C ASN A 404 71.55 -4.47 -21.74
N GLU A 405 70.91 -5.48 -22.38
CA GLU A 405 71.28 -6.89 -22.23
C GLU A 405 72.74 -7.16 -22.68
N LYS A 406 73.19 -6.54 -23.78
CA LYS A 406 74.59 -6.66 -24.22
C LYS A 406 75.60 -5.99 -23.27
N LYS A 407 75.18 -4.96 -22.54
CA LYS A 407 76.05 -4.27 -21.58
C LYS A 407 76.17 -5.06 -20.28
N THR A 408 75.10 -5.72 -19.84
CA THR A 408 75.11 -6.57 -18.64
C THR A 408 75.88 -7.88 -18.88
N GLU A 409 75.78 -8.48 -20.07
CA GLU A 409 76.58 -9.65 -20.45
C GLU A 409 78.09 -9.34 -20.43
N GLY A 410 78.49 -8.20 -21.02
CA GLY A 410 79.90 -7.78 -21.01
C GLY A 410 80.47 -7.50 -19.62
N ILE A 411 79.65 -7.01 -18.67
CA ILE A 411 80.06 -6.82 -17.27
C ILE A 411 80.28 -8.18 -16.59
N GLN A 412 79.38 -9.14 -16.78
CA GLN A 412 79.51 -10.47 -16.18
C GLN A 412 80.74 -11.22 -16.73
N GLU A 413 81.02 -11.12 -18.03
CA GLU A 413 82.23 -11.70 -18.63
C GLU A 413 83.50 -11.11 -18.00
N LYS A 414 83.56 -9.79 -17.81
CA LYS A 414 84.70 -9.14 -17.14
C LYS A 414 84.84 -9.56 -15.69
N LEU A 415 83.75 -9.67 -14.93
CA LEU A 415 83.80 -10.12 -13.53
C LEU A 415 84.25 -11.58 -13.39
N ASN A 416 83.81 -12.46 -14.31
CA ASN A 416 84.29 -13.84 -14.36
C ASN A 416 85.80 -13.88 -14.66
N HIS A 417 86.26 -13.07 -15.61
CA HIS A 417 87.68 -13.00 -15.95
C HIS A 417 88.53 -12.40 -14.82
N VAL A 418 88.01 -11.45 -14.04
CA VAL A 418 88.66 -10.99 -12.79
C VAL A 418 88.83 -12.15 -11.81
N GLN A 419 87.82 -13.01 -11.65
CA GLN A 419 87.90 -14.15 -10.74
C GLN A 419 88.94 -15.17 -11.22
N GLU A 420 89.02 -15.44 -12.52
CA GLU A 420 90.07 -16.29 -13.10
C GLU A 420 91.49 -15.74 -12.85
N LEU A 421 91.68 -14.42 -13.02
CA LEU A 421 92.97 -13.74 -12.76
C LEU A 421 93.35 -13.71 -11.27
N ILE A 422 92.35 -13.65 -10.38
CA ILE A 422 92.56 -13.81 -8.93
C ILE A 422 93.05 -15.23 -8.62
N ASP A 423 92.43 -16.24 -9.24
CA ASP A 423 92.76 -17.64 -9.01
C ASP A 423 94.13 -18.02 -9.62
N SER A 424 94.60 -17.30 -10.65
CA SER A 424 95.94 -17.42 -11.24
C SER A 424 97.01 -16.54 -10.58
N GLU A 425 96.69 -15.86 -9.48
CA GLU A 425 97.56 -14.92 -8.74
C GLU A 425 98.10 -13.73 -9.59
N GLN A 426 97.45 -13.42 -10.72
CA GLN A 426 97.77 -12.26 -11.58
C GLN A 426 97.13 -10.97 -11.04
N VAL A 427 97.62 -10.54 -9.87
CA VAL A 427 97.00 -9.50 -9.03
C VAL A 427 96.88 -8.13 -9.73
N ASP A 428 97.87 -7.73 -10.52
CA ASP A 428 97.87 -6.40 -11.17
C ASP A 428 96.87 -6.34 -12.34
N GLU A 429 96.83 -7.37 -13.17
CA GLU A 429 95.88 -7.50 -14.28
C GLU A 429 94.44 -7.62 -13.77
N ALA A 430 94.21 -8.42 -12.72
CA ALA A 430 92.92 -8.54 -12.04
C ALA A 430 92.44 -7.19 -11.47
N THR A 431 93.36 -6.38 -10.93
CA THR A 431 93.01 -5.04 -10.40
C THR A 431 92.54 -4.10 -11.52
N GLN A 432 93.25 -4.09 -12.65
CA GLN A 432 92.90 -3.21 -13.77
C GLN A 432 91.54 -3.59 -14.37
N LEU A 433 91.29 -4.88 -14.56
CA LEU A 433 90.04 -5.36 -15.12
C LEU A 433 88.85 -5.15 -14.16
N LEU A 434 89.08 -5.25 -12.85
CA LEU A 434 88.07 -4.96 -11.84
C LEU A 434 87.66 -3.47 -11.84
N LEU A 435 88.61 -2.56 -12.06
CA LEU A 435 88.30 -1.12 -12.19
C LEU A 435 87.44 -0.85 -13.42
N GLU A 436 87.72 -1.51 -14.54
CA GLU A 436 86.88 -1.41 -15.73
C GLU A 436 85.47 -1.96 -15.51
N ALA A 437 85.34 -3.11 -14.84
CA ALA A 437 84.05 -3.68 -14.49
C ALA A 437 83.25 -2.74 -13.58
N LYS A 438 83.88 -2.19 -12.53
CA LYS A 438 83.26 -1.20 -11.63
C LYS A 438 82.76 0.04 -12.38
N HIS A 439 83.55 0.57 -13.30
CA HIS A 439 83.14 1.71 -14.12
C HIS A 439 81.93 1.37 -15.00
N GLN A 440 81.91 0.19 -15.63
CA GLN A 440 80.77 -0.23 -16.46
C GLN A 440 79.50 -0.47 -15.63
N ILE A 441 79.61 -1.00 -14.41
CA ILE A 441 78.51 -1.15 -13.45
C ILE A 441 77.93 0.21 -13.06
N GLU A 442 78.79 1.21 -12.84
CA GLU A 442 78.34 2.56 -12.48
C GLU A 442 77.56 3.23 -13.63
N MET A 443 78.00 2.99 -14.87
CA MET A 443 77.39 3.47 -16.11
C MET A 443 76.09 2.74 -16.49
N LEU A 444 75.65 1.73 -15.73
CA LEU A 444 74.33 1.12 -15.93
C LEU A 444 73.21 2.12 -15.58
N PRO A 445 72.14 2.18 -16.40
CA PRO A 445 71.05 3.10 -16.17
C PRO A 445 70.26 2.73 -14.89
N HIS A 446 69.59 3.72 -14.29
CA HIS A 446 68.93 3.58 -12.98
C HIS A 446 67.79 2.55 -12.95
N ASP A 447 67.23 2.21 -14.10
CA ASP A 447 66.20 1.19 -14.27
C ASP A 447 66.74 -0.25 -14.20
N ALA A 448 68.06 -0.47 -14.25
CA ALA A 448 68.74 -1.76 -14.07
C ALA A 448 69.25 -1.96 -12.63
N PHE A 449 68.42 -1.66 -11.62
CA PHE A 449 68.82 -1.65 -10.21
C PHE A 449 69.29 -3.02 -9.70
N ASP A 450 68.56 -4.09 -10.01
CA ASP A 450 68.86 -5.43 -9.51
C ASP A 450 70.21 -5.96 -10.04
N ASP A 451 70.46 -5.74 -11.34
CA ASP A 451 71.73 -6.10 -11.98
C ASP A 451 72.90 -5.28 -11.43
N LYS A 452 72.71 -3.95 -11.30
CA LYS A 452 73.72 -3.05 -10.73
C LYS A 452 74.07 -3.46 -9.30
N TYR A 453 73.08 -3.80 -8.48
CA TYR A 453 73.30 -4.25 -7.11
C TYR A 453 74.06 -5.59 -7.06
N SER A 454 73.65 -6.57 -7.88
CA SER A 454 74.31 -7.88 -7.98
C SER A 454 75.78 -7.75 -8.40
N PHE A 455 76.05 -7.02 -9.47
CA PHE A 455 77.42 -6.82 -9.97
C PHE A 455 78.29 -6.02 -9.01
N THR A 456 77.73 -5.02 -8.31
CA THR A 456 78.47 -4.25 -7.29
C THR A 456 78.94 -5.17 -6.17
N LYS A 457 78.07 -6.05 -5.66
CA LYS A 457 78.44 -7.04 -4.63
C LYS A 457 79.53 -8.00 -5.11
N GLN A 458 79.45 -8.47 -6.35
CA GLN A 458 80.48 -9.34 -6.92
C GLN A 458 81.82 -8.61 -7.06
N ALA A 459 81.80 -7.35 -7.51
CA ALA A 459 83.00 -6.52 -7.63
C ALA A 459 83.65 -6.20 -6.27
N GLU A 460 82.85 -5.93 -5.24
CA GLU A 460 83.33 -5.74 -3.86
C GLU A 460 83.98 -7.02 -3.32
N ALA A 461 83.37 -8.18 -3.54
CA ALA A 461 83.95 -9.46 -3.12
C ALA A 461 85.31 -9.74 -3.81
N ALA A 462 85.42 -9.46 -5.11
CA ALA A 462 86.67 -9.56 -5.85
C ALA A 462 87.73 -8.57 -5.34
N GLU A 463 87.34 -7.34 -5.01
CA GLU A 463 88.23 -6.33 -4.42
C GLU A 463 88.80 -6.78 -3.08
N HIS A 464 87.96 -7.33 -2.20
CA HIS A 464 88.41 -7.87 -0.91
C HIS A 464 89.42 -9.00 -1.09
N LYS A 465 89.19 -9.92 -2.04
CA LYS A 465 90.15 -10.99 -2.36
C LYS A 465 91.49 -10.42 -2.88
N LEU A 466 91.44 -9.43 -3.78
CA LEU A 466 92.65 -8.79 -4.30
C LEU A 466 93.43 -8.03 -3.22
N LEU A 467 92.75 -7.34 -2.31
CA LEU A 467 93.39 -6.68 -1.18
C LEU A 467 94.08 -7.69 -0.26
N PHE A 468 93.44 -8.84 -0.02
CA PHE A 468 94.04 -9.94 0.73
C PHE A 468 95.30 -10.47 0.05
N LEU A 469 95.25 -10.77 -1.26
CA LEU A 469 96.41 -11.24 -2.04
C LEU A 469 97.54 -10.20 -2.08
N LYS A 470 97.24 -8.91 -2.28
CA LYS A 470 98.24 -7.82 -2.24
C LYS A 470 98.93 -7.75 -0.88
N ASN A 471 98.17 -7.88 0.20
CA ASN A 471 98.74 -7.87 1.55
C ASN A 471 99.59 -9.12 1.81
N MET A 472 99.16 -10.29 1.35
CA MET A 472 99.96 -11.52 1.40
C MET A 472 101.27 -11.39 0.64
N HIS A 473 101.26 -10.84 -0.59
CA HIS A 473 102.48 -10.59 -1.37
C HIS A 473 103.40 -9.58 -0.67
N ARG A 474 102.86 -8.54 -0.04
CA ARG A 474 103.65 -7.57 0.75
C ARG A 474 104.31 -8.18 1.97
N ILE A 475 103.66 -9.15 2.63
CA ILE A 475 104.20 -9.85 3.80
C ILE A 475 105.22 -10.91 3.38
N ALA A 476 105.00 -11.58 2.25
CA ALA A 476 105.87 -12.61 1.71
C ALA A 476 107.11 -12.06 0.99
N ALA A 477 107.08 -10.80 0.54
CA ALA A 477 108.24 -10.15 -0.06
C ALA A 477 109.36 -9.97 0.99
N PRO A 478 110.55 -10.58 0.82
CA PRO A 478 111.64 -10.43 1.77
C PRO A 478 112.06 -8.96 1.86
N ILE A 479 112.24 -8.48 3.09
CA ILE A 479 112.77 -7.15 3.41
C ILE A 479 114.23 -7.09 2.92
N GLY A 480 114.44 -6.84 1.62
CA GLY A 480 115.78 -6.88 1.02
C GLY A 480 115.82 -7.02 -0.50
N ALA A 481 115.06 -6.22 -1.24
CA ALA A 481 115.35 -5.93 -2.65
C ALA A 481 114.74 -4.57 -3.04
N ARG A 482 115.46 -3.49 -2.70
CA ARG A 482 115.43 -2.22 -3.44
C ARG A 482 116.75 -2.07 -4.15
#